data_AF-A0A838NNP4-F1
#
_entry.id   AF-A0A838NNP4-F1
#
_cell.length_a   1.000
_cell.length_b   1.000
_cell.length_c   1.000
_cell.angle_alpha   90.00
_cell.angle_beta   90.00
_cell.angle_gamma   90.00
#
_symmetry.space_group_name_H-M   'P 1'
#
loop_
_entity.id
_entity.type
_entity.pdbx_description
1 polymer ?
#
loop_
_entity_poly.entity_id
_entity_poly.type
_entity_poly.pdbx_seq_one_letter_code
_entity_poly.pdbx_strand_id
1 'polypeptide(L)' 'RAPEPQGGYNVVFQPFSGGKPSGEYQVFADGFAGASKQPGTAKHRPSGVAVGSDGALYVSDDNGGRVWRVVYQGS' A
#
# COMPACT_ATOMS: atom_id res chain seq x y z
N ARG A 1 -17.27 3.97 0.75
CA ARG A 1 -17.85 2.86 -0.07
C ARG A 1 -18.89 3.48 -0.98
N ALA A 2 -19.37 2.78 -2.03
CA ALA A 2 -20.39 3.32 -2.94
C ALA A 2 -21.42 4.17 -2.16
N PRO A 3 -21.64 5.44 -2.56
CA PRO A 3 -21.52 5.97 -3.93
C PRO A 3 -20.15 6.51 -4.35
N GLU A 4 -19.19 6.70 -3.44
CA GLU A 4 -17.92 7.38 -3.79
C GLU A 4 -17.00 6.55 -4.73
N PRO A 5 -16.29 7.21 -5.66
CA PRO A 5 -15.27 6.58 -6.50
C PRO A 5 -14.23 5.82 -5.66
N GLN A 6 -13.87 4.61 -6.11
CA GLN A 6 -12.85 3.82 -5.42
C GLN A 6 -11.46 4.43 -5.64
N GLY A 7 -10.71 4.62 -4.57
CA GLY A 7 -9.34 5.14 -4.61
C GLY A 7 -8.30 4.14 -5.14
N GLY A 8 -8.66 2.85 -5.19
CA GLY A 8 -7.74 1.75 -5.44
C GLY A 8 -7.10 1.29 -4.13
N TYR A 9 -5.82 0.93 -4.19
CA TYR A 9 -5.07 0.42 -3.06
C TYR A 9 -3.75 1.18 -2.94
N ASN A 10 -3.49 1.71 -1.75
CA ASN A 10 -2.27 2.43 -1.41
C ASN A 10 -1.58 1.74 -0.23
N VAL A 11 -0.26 1.78 -0.21
CA VAL A 11 0.54 1.58 1.00
C VAL A 11 0.87 2.96 1.54
N VAL A 12 0.57 3.19 2.81
CA VAL A 12 0.70 4.51 3.44
C VAL A 12 1.49 4.43 4.73
N PHE A 13 2.15 5.53 5.07
CA PHE A 13 2.60 5.79 6.43
C PHE A 13 1.51 6.58 7.17
N GLN A 14 0.99 6.02 8.25
CA GLN A 14 0.06 6.71 9.15
C GLN A 14 0.79 7.02 10.46
N PRO A 15 0.97 8.30 10.84
CA PRO A 15 1.51 8.63 12.16
C PRO A 15 0.53 8.24 13.27
N PHE A 16 1.07 7.72 14.38
CA PHE A 16 0.33 7.36 15.58
C PHE A 16 0.89 8.09 16.81
N SER A 17 0.01 8.45 17.74
CA SER A 17 0.34 8.95 19.07
C SER A 17 -0.69 8.43 20.07
N GLY A 18 -0.22 7.94 21.23
CA GLY A 18 -1.12 7.35 22.25
C GLY A 18 -1.96 6.18 21.73
N GLY A 19 -1.42 5.39 20.79
CA GLY A 19 -2.12 4.25 20.19
C GLY A 19 -3.21 4.62 19.17
N LYS A 20 -3.33 5.90 18.80
CA LYS A 20 -4.32 6.38 17.82
C LYS A 20 -3.64 7.09 16.66
N PRO A 21 -4.22 7.06 15.45
CA PRO A 21 -3.79 7.92 14.34
C PRO A 21 -3.76 9.39 14.79
N SER A 22 -2.66 10.09 14.50
CA SER A 22 -2.40 11.43 15.05
C SER A 22 -2.23 12.53 13.99
N GLY A 23 -2.46 12.24 12.72
CA GLY A 23 -2.32 13.20 11.63
C GLY A 23 -2.65 12.59 10.27
N GLU A 24 -2.42 13.36 9.21
CA GLU A 24 -2.59 12.89 7.84
C GLU A 24 -1.62 11.74 7.53
N TYR A 25 -2.12 10.75 6.81
CA TYR A 25 -1.25 9.72 6.25
C TYR A 25 -0.47 10.28 5.06
N GLN A 26 0.65 9.64 4.76
CA GLN A 26 1.45 9.92 3.57
C GLN A 26 1.43 8.68 2.67
N VAL A 27 1.14 8.88 1.39
CA VAL A 27 1.19 7.79 0.41
C VAL A 27 2.65 7.41 0.17
N PHE A 28 2.99 6.16 0.47
CA PHE A 28 4.31 5.60 0.24
C PHE A 28 4.39 4.92 -1.14
N ALA A 29 3.36 4.17 -1.51
CA ALA A 29 3.23 3.57 -2.83
C ALA A 29 1.75 3.45 -3.23
N ASP A 30 1.47 3.64 -4.52
CA ASP A 30 0.15 3.55 -5.12
C ASP A 30 0.18 2.85 -6.49
N GLY A 31 -0.90 2.95 -7.26
CA GLY A 31 -0.97 2.41 -8.63
C GLY A 31 -1.19 0.91 -8.75
N PHE A 32 -1.26 0.18 -7.64
CA PHE A 32 -1.44 -1.28 -7.62
C PHE A 32 -2.70 -1.75 -8.37
N ALA A 33 -3.79 -0.99 -8.28
CA ALA A 33 -5.05 -1.34 -8.94
C ALA A 33 -4.95 -1.28 -10.48
N GLY A 34 -4.00 -0.54 -11.03
CA GLY A 34 -3.90 -0.29 -12.47
C GLY A 34 -5.01 0.63 -12.98
N ALA A 35 -5.47 0.40 -14.22
CA ALA A 35 -6.46 1.26 -14.89
C ALA A 35 -7.85 1.24 -14.20
N SER A 36 -8.19 0.15 -13.52
CA SER A 36 -9.47 -0.02 -12.83
C SER A 36 -9.24 -0.07 -11.33
N LYS A 37 -9.82 0.89 -10.61
CA LYS A 37 -9.69 1.01 -9.15
C LYS A 37 -10.72 0.20 -8.36
N GLN A 38 -11.67 -0.44 -9.04
CA GLN A 38 -12.69 -1.27 -8.41
C GLN A 38 -12.05 -2.57 -7.86
N PRO A 39 -12.41 -3.00 -6.63
CA PRO A 39 -11.81 -4.19 -6.01
C PRO A 39 -11.89 -5.49 -6.83
N GLY A 40 -12.94 -5.67 -7.62
CA GLY A 40 -13.15 -6.89 -8.42
C GLY A 40 -12.35 -6.96 -9.72
N THR A 41 -11.77 -5.83 -10.15
CA THR A 41 -11.05 -5.70 -11.43
C THR A 41 -9.68 -5.05 -11.26
N ALA A 42 -9.28 -4.78 -10.01
CA ALA A 42 -7.96 -4.27 -9.67
C ALA A 42 -6.89 -5.30 -10.09
N LYS A 43 -5.82 -4.82 -10.72
CA LYS A 43 -4.72 -5.66 -11.18
C LYS A 43 -3.97 -6.30 -10.01
N HIS A 44 -3.69 -5.52 -8.97
CA HIS A 44 -3.09 -5.98 -7.72
C HIS A 44 -3.79 -5.36 -6.52
N ARG A 45 -3.78 -6.12 -5.43
CA ARG A 45 -4.45 -5.79 -4.18
C ARG A 45 -3.51 -6.03 -2.99
N PRO A 46 -2.68 -5.03 -2.64
CA PRO A 46 -1.81 -5.08 -1.47
C PRO A 46 -2.58 -5.52 -0.22
N SER A 47 -2.03 -6.51 0.48
CA SER A 47 -2.68 -7.18 1.61
C SER A 47 -1.81 -7.31 2.84
N GLY A 48 -0.48 -7.20 2.70
CA GLY A 48 0.47 -7.33 3.80
C GLY A 48 1.74 -6.52 3.58
N VAL A 49 2.38 -6.14 4.68
CA VAL A 49 3.67 -5.45 4.69
C VAL A 49 4.61 -6.06 5.72
N ALA A 50 5.90 -6.08 5.42
CA ALA A 50 6.96 -6.47 6.35
C ALA A 50 8.23 -5.69 6.07
N VAL A 51 9.01 -5.39 7.12
CA VAL A 51 10.33 -4.75 6.98
C VAL A 51 11.40 -5.83 7.12
N GLY A 52 12.26 -5.95 6.11
CA GLY A 52 13.41 -6.85 6.14
C GLY A 52 14.51 -6.36 7.09
N SER A 53 15.43 -7.27 7.44
CA SER A 53 16.61 -6.93 8.25
C SER A 53 17.55 -5.92 7.58
N ASP A 54 17.43 -5.75 6.26
CA ASP A 54 18.13 -4.77 5.43
C ASP A 54 17.40 -3.42 5.33
N GLY A 55 16.27 -3.27 6.03
CA GLY A 55 15.43 -2.08 5.98
C GLY A 55 14.53 -1.99 4.74
N ALA A 56 14.53 -3.00 3.86
CA ALA A 56 13.63 -3.02 2.70
C ALA A 56 12.18 -3.24 3.14
N LEU A 57 11.23 -2.54 2.50
CA LEU A 57 9.81 -2.78 2.70
C LEU A 57 9.33 -3.83 1.69
N TYR A 58 8.76 -4.92 2.19
CA TYR A 58 8.09 -5.93 1.39
C TYR A 58 6.58 -5.67 1.40
N VAL A 59 5.96 -5.72 0.24
CA VAL A 59 4.51 -5.60 0.06
C VAL A 59 4.03 -6.86 -0.64
N SER A 60 3.04 -7.56 -0.11
CA SER A 60 2.38 -8.69 -0.77
C SER A 60 1.04 -8.26 -1.36
N ASP A 61 0.62 -8.87 -2.47
CA ASP A 61 -0.78 -8.80 -2.93
C ASP A 61 -1.53 -10.13 -2.75
N ASP A 62 -2.86 -10.03 -2.60
CA ASP A 62 -3.79 -11.17 -2.62
C ASP A 62 -4.41 -11.42 -4.01
N ASN A 63 -3.96 -10.67 -5.03
CA ASN A 63 -4.48 -10.72 -6.40
C ASN A 63 -3.35 -10.50 -7.41
N GLY A 64 -2.88 -11.60 -8.02
CA GLY A 64 -1.71 -11.62 -8.91
C GLY A 64 -0.49 -12.33 -8.31
N GLY A 65 -0.46 -12.53 -6.99
CA GLY A 65 0.55 -13.32 -6.28
C GLY A 65 1.94 -12.70 -6.25
N ARG A 66 2.04 -11.36 -6.34
CA ARG A 66 3.32 -10.65 -6.38
C ARG A 66 3.75 -10.19 -4.98
N VAL A 67 5.07 -10.21 -4.78
CA VAL A 67 5.73 -9.52 -3.68
C VAL A 67 6.65 -8.45 -4.27
N TRP A 68 6.48 -7.21 -3.84
CA TRP A 68 7.39 -6.10 -4.15
C TRP A 68 8.41 -5.96 -3.02
N ARG A 69 9.67 -5.73 -3.37
CA ARG A 69 10.73 -5.33 -2.44
C ARG A 69 11.13 -3.89 -2.76
N VAL A 70 10.83 -2.97 -1.85
CA VAL A 70 11.16 -1.56 -1.98
C VAL A 70 12.43 -1.27 -1.19
N VAL A 71 13.44 -0.74 -1.86
CA VAL A 71 14.74 -0.39 -1.26
C VAL A 71 15.03 1.09 -1.45
N TYR A 72 15.57 1.72 -0.43
CA TYR A 72 16.11 3.08 -0.54
C TYR A 72 17.60 2.98 -0.87
N GLN A 73 18.02 3.58 -1.99
CA GLN A 73 19.42 3.54 -2.44
C GLN A 73 20.27 4.71 -1.94
N GLY A 74 19.68 5.68 -1.22
CA GLY A 74 20.37 6.91 -0.86
C GLY A 74 20.73 7.77 -2.07
N SER A 75 21.33 8.93 -1.79
CA SER A 75 21.96 9.82 -2.75
C SER A 75 23.28 10.28 -2.19
#